data_AF-A0A3R8RTR9-F1
#
_entry.id   AF-A0A3R8RTR9-F1
#
_cell.length_a   1.000
_cell.length_b   1.000
_cell.length_c   1.000
_cell.angle_alpha   90.00
_cell.angle_beta   90.00
_cell.angle_gamma   90.00
#
_symmetry.space_group_name_H-M   'P 1'
#
loop_
_entity.id
_entity.type
_entity.pdbx_description
1 polymer ?
#
loop_
_entity_poly.entity_id
_entity_poly.type
_entity_poly.pdbx_seq_one_letter_code
_entity_poly.pdbx_strand_id
1 'polypeptide(L)'
;MRSWAHHSQCRPVCPPPGEGTTVNHPAATIRHHEKLRERRGLVGAVAMLISVVVSVPAASGTGGKVIVGVLGAVAVAGTLLGQRASSARWAVAGLSLTIVMGFAITALAPAGLGEVAILFGTAFLPTRMAPGRARTAVIATVATGFGVLIMLITRSAAGLLAGVAAWILADRFVEHAALEAERNRAMALLAEVEASRQAQSEAAALEERARIVREMHDVLAHSLAALSMQLQALRAVAAGEGAGESLTGPLDRAADLARDGVQEVRAAVGALRGAPQRGVDGLAALVERYPGTVRMRVAGKEGRLSPAADHAVYRAVQEALTNAARYATG
;
A
#
# COMPACT_ATOMS: atom_id res chain seq x y z
N MET A 1 28.73 42.83 16.54
CA MET A 1 27.92 42.21 17.62
C MET A 1 26.46 42.27 17.21
N ARG A 2 25.77 41.13 17.35
CA ARG A 2 24.36 40.80 17.04
C ARG A 2 24.05 40.55 15.54
N SER A 3 23.37 39.50 15.08
CA SER A 3 22.97 38.15 15.56
C SER A 3 21.69 37.78 14.78
N TRP A 4 21.72 36.71 13.96
CA TRP A 4 20.65 35.71 13.67
C TRP A 4 19.23 36.18 13.26
N ALA A 5 18.36 35.47 12.53
CA ALA A 5 18.37 34.35 11.57
C ALA A 5 16.87 34.08 11.23
N HIS A 6 16.60 33.44 10.08
CA HIS A 6 15.39 32.62 9.75
C HIS A 6 14.01 33.34 9.66
N HIS A 7 13.02 32.98 8.83
CA HIS A 7 12.71 31.80 8.03
C HIS A 7 11.71 32.21 6.92
N SER A 8 11.98 31.88 5.64
CA SER A 8 10.95 31.85 4.59
C SER A 8 10.58 30.39 4.30
N GLN A 9 9.31 30.06 4.55
CA GLN A 9 8.73 28.73 4.40
C GLN A 9 8.69 28.28 2.93
N CYS A 10 9.38 27.19 2.59
CA CYS A 10 9.11 26.41 1.38
C CYS A 10 8.03 25.37 1.70
N ARG A 11 6.87 25.47 1.04
CA ARG A 11 5.88 24.39 1.01
C ARG A 11 6.34 23.30 0.02
N PRO A 12 6.25 22.00 0.35
CA PRO A 12 6.51 20.95 -0.62
C PRO A 12 5.33 20.84 -1.60
N VAL A 13 5.61 20.95 -2.89
CA VAL A 13 4.67 20.67 -3.98
C VAL A 13 4.62 19.15 -4.16
N CYS A 14 3.47 18.53 -3.90
CA CYS A 14 3.25 17.12 -4.20
C CYS A 14 3.16 16.90 -5.73
N PRO A 15 3.85 15.89 -6.30
CA PRO A 15 3.64 15.49 -7.68
C PRO A 15 2.31 14.72 -7.84
N PRO A 16 1.68 14.74 -9.03
CA PRO A 16 0.45 14.00 -9.30
C PRO A 16 0.71 12.48 -9.33
N PRO A 17 -0.29 11.64 -8.97
CA PRO A 17 -0.10 10.20 -8.92
C PRO A 17 -0.01 9.62 -10.34
N GLY A 18 1.09 8.92 -10.62
CA GLY A 18 1.24 8.11 -11.82
C GLY A 18 0.40 6.83 -11.73
N GLU A 19 -0.35 6.56 -12.80
CA GLU A 19 -1.03 5.29 -13.02
C GLU A 19 -0.01 4.15 -13.09
N GLY A 20 -0.24 3.07 -12.33
CA GLY A 20 0.48 1.81 -12.53
C GLY A 20 1.34 1.34 -11.36
N THR A 21 0.83 1.37 -10.14
CA THR A 21 1.17 0.35 -9.13
C THR A 21 -0.04 0.16 -8.23
N THR A 22 -0.69 -1.01 -8.31
CA THR A 22 -1.67 -1.42 -7.30
C THR A 22 -0.89 -1.81 -6.04
N VAL A 23 -0.27 -0.82 -5.39
CA VAL A 23 0.14 -0.93 -4.00
C VAL A 23 -1.16 -1.13 -3.24
N ASN A 24 -1.36 -2.32 -2.69
CA ASN A 24 -2.54 -2.68 -1.94
C ASN A 24 -2.68 -1.68 -0.79
N HIS A 25 -3.51 -0.65 -1.00
CA HIS A 25 -3.64 0.48 -0.10
C HIS A 25 -4.11 -0.04 1.27
N PRO A 26 -3.62 0.51 2.41
CA PRO A 26 -4.19 0.23 3.73
C PRO A 26 -5.71 0.50 3.79
N ALA A 27 -6.23 1.34 2.88
CA ALA A 27 -7.66 1.58 2.69
C ALA A 27 -8.46 0.36 2.15
N ALA A 28 -7.82 -0.62 1.51
CA ALA A 28 -8.45 -1.86 1.06
C ALA A 28 -8.61 -2.85 2.22
N THR A 29 -7.57 -3.01 3.05
CA THR A 29 -7.61 -3.81 4.28
C THR A 29 -8.58 -3.23 5.31
N ILE A 30 -8.59 -1.90 5.50
CA ILE A 30 -9.55 -1.23 6.41
C ILE A 30 -11.00 -1.47 5.94
N ARG A 31 -11.31 -1.28 4.65
CA ARG A 31 -12.65 -1.56 4.10
C ARG A 31 -13.05 -3.03 4.20
N HIS A 32 -12.10 -3.95 4.07
CA HIS A 32 -12.36 -5.38 4.22
C HIS A 32 -12.70 -5.74 5.67
N HIS A 33 -11.98 -5.18 6.65
CA HIS A 33 -12.28 -5.37 8.08
C HIS A 33 -13.63 -4.77 8.49
N GLU A 34 -13.99 -3.62 7.92
CA GLU A 34 -15.28 -2.96 8.17
C GLU A 34 -16.45 -3.78 7.62
N LYS A 35 -16.37 -4.26 6.37
CA LYS A 35 -17.38 -5.15 5.77
C LYS A 35 -17.53 -6.48 6.52
N LEU A 36 -16.43 -7.06 7.00
CA LEU A 36 -16.49 -8.29 7.82
C LEU A 36 -17.17 -8.03 9.18
N ARG A 37 -16.93 -6.87 9.79
CA ARG A 37 -17.57 -6.46 11.05
C ARG A 37 -19.08 -6.26 10.87
N GLU A 38 -19.49 -5.63 9.76
CA GLU A 38 -20.91 -5.47 9.43
C GLU A 38 -21.63 -6.80 9.18
N ARG A 39 -21.01 -7.72 8.42
CA ARG A 39 -21.59 -9.05 8.16
C ARG A 39 -21.74 -9.86 9.45
N ARG A 40 -20.75 -9.83 10.35
CA ARG A 40 -20.84 -10.50 11.67
C ARG A 40 -21.96 -9.88 12.54
N GLY A 41 -22.09 -8.55 12.51
CA GLY A 41 -23.21 -7.78 13.07
C GLY A 41 -24.57 -8.30 12.65
N LEU A 42 -24.76 -8.39 11.34
CA LEU A 42 -26.01 -8.80 10.73
C LEU A 42 -26.37 -10.25 11.07
N VAL A 43 -25.42 -11.18 10.97
CA VAL A 43 -25.65 -12.60 11.26
C VAL A 43 -26.08 -12.80 12.71
N GLY A 44 -25.42 -12.14 13.67
CA GLY A 44 -25.80 -12.22 15.08
C GLY A 44 -27.18 -11.65 15.37
N ALA A 45 -27.52 -10.52 14.77
CA ALA A 45 -28.84 -9.90 14.93
C ALA A 45 -29.96 -10.77 14.33
N VAL A 46 -29.73 -11.38 13.16
CA VAL A 46 -30.69 -12.29 12.51
C VAL A 46 -30.88 -13.56 13.34
N ALA A 47 -29.80 -14.17 13.84
CA ALA A 47 -29.87 -15.34 14.71
C ALA A 47 -30.66 -15.05 15.99
N MET A 48 -30.47 -13.87 16.60
CA MET A 48 -31.26 -13.45 17.76
C MET A 48 -32.73 -13.25 17.40
N LEU A 49 -33.03 -12.62 16.27
CA LEU A 49 -34.40 -12.38 15.86
C LEU A 49 -35.16 -13.70 15.65
N ILE A 50 -34.51 -14.70 15.05
CA ILE A 50 -35.04 -16.07 14.95
C ILE A 50 -35.27 -16.67 16.34
N SER A 51 -34.31 -16.54 17.25
CA SER A 51 -34.46 -17.02 18.63
C SER A 51 -35.69 -16.43 19.32
N VAL A 52 -35.93 -15.12 19.16
CA VAL A 52 -37.13 -14.45 19.73
C VAL A 52 -38.42 -14.98 19.09
N VAL A 53 -38.46 -15.07 17.76
CA VAL A 53 -39.64 -15.53 17.01
C VAL A 53 -40.05 -16.95 17.41
N VAL A 54 -39.09 -17.83 17.71
CA VAL A 54 -39.37 -19.21 18.17
C VAL A 54 -39.70 -19.27 19.66
N SER A 55 -39.05 -18.45 20.49
CA SER A 55 -39.22 -18.50 21.95
C SER A 55 -40.54 -17.91 22.42
N VAL A 56 -41.07 -16.90 21.72
CA VAL A 56 -42.34 -16.25 22.11
C VAL A 56 -43.51 -17.24 22.07
N PRO A 57 -43.79 -17.99 20.98
CA PRO A 57 -44.87 -18.98 20.95
C PRO A 57 -44.70 -20.10 21.98
N ALA A 58 -43.47 -20.45 22.35
CA ALA A 58 -43.15 -21.50 23.31
C ALA A 58 -43.47 -21.12 24.77
N ALA A 59 -43.68 -19.83 25.05
CA ALA A 59 -44.03 -19.35 26.39
C ALA A 59 -45.51 -19.64 26.74
N SER A 60 -45.76 -19.98 28.00
CA SER A 60 -47.11 -20.28 28.51
C SER A 60 -47.90 -19.01 28.82
N GLY A 61 -49.17 -18.99 28.39
CA GLY A 61 -50.10 -17.87 28.63
C GLY A 61 -49.75 -16.56 27.91
N THR A 62 -50.69 -15.63 27.82
CA THR A 62 -50.49 -14.35 27.11
C THR A 62 -49.43 -13.49 27.80
N GLY A 63 -49.40 -13.46 29.13
CA GLY A 63 -48.39 -12.72 29.89
C GLY A 63 -46.97 -13.23 29.68
N GLY A 64 -46.76 -14.56 29.67
CA GLY A 64 -45.45 -15.17 29.43
C GLY A 64 -44.91 -14.84 28.05
N LYS A 65 -45.77 -14.86 27.02
CA LYS A 65 -45.41 -14.46 25.64
C LYS A 65 -44.91 -13.02 25.56
N VAL A 66 -45.58 -12.09 26.24
CA VAL A 66 -45.16 -10.68 26.28
C VAL A 66 -43.81 -10.54 26.99
N ILE A 67 -43.62 -11.22 28.14
CA ILE A 67 -42.36 -11.17 28.89
C ILE A 67 -41.21 -11.71 28.03
N VAL A 68 -41.36 -12.88 27.41
CA VAL A 68 -40.32 -13.47 26.55
C VAL A 68 -40.02 -12.59 25.33
N GLY A 69 -41.04 -11.95 24.76
CA GLY A 69 -40.85 -10.97 23.67
C GLY A 69 -40.01 -9.77 24.10
N VAL A 70 -40.26 -9.22 25.28
CA VAL A 70 -39.48 -8.10 25.85
C VAL A 70 -38.05 -8.53 26.15
N LEU A 71 -37.85 -9.68 26.80
CA LEU A 71 -36.51 -10.22 27.07
C LEU A 71 -35.73 -10.44 25.76
N GLY A 72 -36.41 -10.96 24.73
CA GLY A 72 -35.87 -11.14 23.41
C GLY A 72 -35.42 -9.84 22.75
N ALA A 73 -36.26 -8.80 22.80
CA ALA A 73 -35.92 -7.47 22.28
C ALA A 73 -34.70 -6.87 23.00
N VAL A 74 -34.62 -7.04 24.33
CA VAL A 74 -33.46 -6.61 25.13
C VAL A 74 -32.20 -7.40 24.76
N ALA A 75 -32.30 -8.71 24.50
CA ALA A 75 -31.18 -9.53 24.04
C ALA A 75 -30.67 -9.09 22.66
N VAL A 76 -31.57 -8.74 21.73
CA VAL A 76 -31.20 -8.19 20.42
C VAL A 76 -30.49 -6.84 20.58
N ALA A 77 -31.03 -5.94 21.42
CA ALA A 77 -30.41 -4.65 21.70
C ALA A 77 -29.03 -4.81 22.35
N GLY A 78 -28.89 -5.72 23.32
CA GLY A 78 -27.63 -6.09 23.95
C GLY A 78 -26.61 -6.62 22.94
N THR A 79 -27.05 -7.44 21.98
CA THR A 79 -26.20 -7.98 20.91
C THR A 79 -25.70 -6.87 19.99
N LEU A 80 -26.59 -5.99 19.55
CA LEU A 80 -26.23 -4.85 18.69
C LEU A 80 -25.28 -3.89 19.41
N LEU A 81 -25.53 -3.59 20.68
CA LEU A 81 -24.65 -2.78 21.51
C LEU A 81 -23.28 -3.45 21.68
N GLY A 82 -23.28 -4.74 22.00
CA GLY A 82 -22.09 -5.58 22.11
C GLY A 82 -21.19 -5.52 20.88
N GLN A 83 -21.80 -5.57 19.69
CA GLN A 83 -21.07 -5.60 18.42
C GLN A 83 -20.65 -4.21 17.93
N ARG A 84 -21.53 -3.22 18.02
CA ARG A 84 -21.31 -1.87 17.49
C ARG A 84 -20.54 -0.95 18.43
N ALA A 85 -20.56 -1.19 19.74
CA ALA A 85 -19.82 -0.37 20.69
C ALA A 85 -18.32 -0.36 20.38
N SER A 86 -17.77 0.86 20.26
CA SER A 86 -16.33 1.13 20.11
C SER A 86 -15.58 0.91 21.42
N SER A 87 -16.18 1.28 22.55
CA SER A 87 -15.59 1.06 23.87
C SER A 87 -15.77 -0.39 24.33
N ALA A 88 -14.72 -0.97 24.94
CA ALA A 88 -14.79 -2.33 25.51
C ALA A 88 -15.84 -2.46 26.62
N ARG A 89 -16.05 -1.42 27.45
CA ARG A 89 -17.00 -1.44 28.57
C ARG A 89 -18.44 -1.65 28.10
N TRP A 90 -18.91 -0.86 27.14
CA TRP A 90 -20.26 -0.99 26.57
C TRP A 90 -20.43 -2.29 25.78
N ALA A 91 -19.37 -2.76 25.13
CA ALA A 91 -19.41 -4.04 24.42
C ALA A 91 -19.61 -5.22 25.39
N VAL A 92 -18.85 -5.24 26.49
CA VAL A 92 -18.98 -6.23 27.56
C VAL A 92 -20.37 -6.15 28.19
N ALA A 93 -20.84 -4.95 28.53
CA ALA A 93 -22.17 -4.75 29.11
C ALA A 93 -23.29 -5.29 28.21
N GLY A 94 -23.26 -4.99 26.90
CA GLY A 94 -24.26 -5.48 25.95
C GLY A 94 -24.25 -7.01 25.80
N LEU A 95 -23.07 -7.62 25.74
CA LEU A 95 -22.94 -9.08 25.65
C LEU A 95 -23.34 -9.78 26.96
N SER A 96 -22.97 -9.22 28.12
CA SER A 96 -23.43 -9.71 29.43
C SER A 96 -24.95 -9.63 29.55
N LEU A 97 -25.56 -8.53 29.11
CA LEU A 97 -27.02 -8.38 29.08
C LEU A 97 -27.66 -9.45 28.19
N THR A 98 -27.08 -9.72 27.02
CA THR A 98 -27.55 -10.77 26.10
C THR A 98 -27.54 -12.15 26.76
N ILE A 99 -26.45 -12.49 27.46
CA ILE A 99 -26.32 -13.76 28.19
C ILE A 99 -27.41 -13.86 29.26
N VAL A 100 -27.56 -12.83 30.11
CA VAL A 100 -28.55 -12.83 31.20
C VAL A 100 -29.98 -12.96 30.66
N MET A 101 -30.31 -12.26 29.58
CA MET A 101 -31.62 -12.41 28.93
C MET A 101 -31.81 -13.81 28.35
N GLY A 102 -30.77 -14.41 27.77
CA GLY A 102 -30.79 -15.80 27.31
C GLY A 102 -31.13 -16.80 28.42
N PHE A 103 -30.51 -16.66 29.60
CA PHE A 103 -30.84 -17.47 30.78
C PHE A 103 -32.31 -17.31 31.20
N ALA A 104 -32.81 -16.07 31.23
CA ALA A 104 -34.20 -15.80 31.57
C ALA A 104 -35.17 -16.41 30.55
N ILE A 105 -34.90 -16.29 29.25
CA ILE A 105 -35.72 -16.88 28.19
C ILE A 105 -35.73 -18.40 28.30
N THR A 106 -34.58 -19.05 28.49
CA THR A 106 -34.49 -20.51 28.65
C THR A 106 -35.25 -20.99 29.88
N ALA A 107 -35.26 -20.23 30.98
CA ALA A 107 -36.01 -20.58 32.18
C ALA A 107 -37.54 -20.42 32.01
N LEU A 108 -38.00 -19.36 31.32
CA LEU A 108 -39.43 -19.06 31.13
C LEU A 108 -40.07 -19.81 29.97
N ALA A 109 -39.30 -20.13 28.93
CA ALA A 109 -39.74 -20.87 27.75
C ALA A 109 -38.71 -21.97 27.41
N PRO A 110 -38.72 -23.10 28.14
CA PRO A 110 -37.76 -24.19 27.93
C PRO A 110 -37.74 -24.80 26.54
N ALA A 111 -38.88 -24.78 25.83
CA ALA A 111 -38.99 -25.24 24.44
C ALA A 111 -38.62 -24.16 23.41
N GLY A 112 -38.22 -22.97 23.87
CA GLY A 112 -37.72 -21.89 23.05
C GLY A 112 -36.23 -22.04 22.73
N LEU A 113 -35.67 -20.99 22.11
CA LEU A 113 -34.26 -20.94 21.67
C LEU A 113 -33.45 -19.93 22.48
N GLY A 114 -33.72 -19.80 23.78
CA GLY A 114 -32.98 -18.90 24.68
C GLY A 114 -31.47 -19.20 24.76
N GLU A 115 -31.09 -20.45 24.54
CA GLU A 115 -29.70 -20.91 24.45
C GLU A 115 -28.89 -20.21 23.35
N VAL A 116 -29.53 -19.78 22.26
CA VAL A 116 -28.85 -19.07 21.16
C VAL A 116 -28.24 -17.76 21.67
N ALA A 117 -28.96 -17.02 22.52
CA ALA A 117 -28.46 -15.79 23.14
C ALA A 117 -27.27 -16.05 24.08
N ILE A 118 -27.31 -17.15 24.82
CA ILE A 118 -26.22 -17.58 25.70
C ILE A 118 -24.98 -17.94 24.87
N LEU A 119 -25.12 -18.81 23.87
CA LEU A 119 -24.04 -19.25 22.98
C LEU A 119 -23.41 -18.09 22.22
N PHE A 120 -24.24 -17.16 21.73
CA PHE A 120 -23.74 -15.97 21.05
C PHE A 120 -22.96 -15.08 22.01
N GLY A 121 -23.52 -14.79 23.18
CA GLY A 121 -22.84 -14.01 24.20
C GLY A 121 -21.50 -14.63 24.63
N THR A 122 -21.45 -15.95 24.86
CA THR A 122 -20.22 -16.64 25.27
C THR A 122 -19.19 -16.77 24.17
N ALA A 123 -19.59 -16.84 22.89
CA ALA A 123 -18.64 -16.85 21.77
C ALA A 123 -17.96 -15.49 21.57
N PHE A 124 -18.68 -14.38 21.78
CA PHE A 124 -18.18 -13.04 21.48
C PHE A 124 -17.63 -12.29 22.69
N LEU A 125 -18.13 -12.53 23.91
CA LEU A 125 -17.66 -11.86 25.14
C LEU A 125 -16.15 -12.03 25.38
N PRO A 126 -15.55 -13.23 25.20
CA PRO A 126 -14.12 -13.43 25.42
C PRO A 126 -13.23 -12.67 24.44
N THR A 127 -13.73 -12.39 23.24
CA THR A 127 -12.99 -11.61 22.22
C THR A 127 -12.83 -10.14 22.63
N ARG A 128 -13.63 -9.67 23.58
CA ARG A 128 -13.57 -8.31 24.14
C ARG A 128 -12.77 -8.23 25.45
N MET A 129 -12.29 -9.37 25.96
CA MET A 129 -11.55 -9.48 27.21
C MET A 129 -10.08 -9.78 26.94
N ALA A 130 -9.19 -9.28 27.80
CA ALA A 130 -7.78 -9.66 27.75
C ALA A 130 -7.63 -11.17 27.99
N PRO A 131 -6.71 -11.85 27.27
CA PRO A 131 -6.41 -13.25 27.54
C PRO A 131 -5.87 -13.39 28.98
N GLY A 132 -6.41 -14.36 29.73
CA GLY A 132 -6.02 -14.60 31.11
C GLY A 132 -7.05 -15.39 31.91
N ARG A 133 -6.75 -15.60 33.21
CA ARG A 133 -7.58 -16.40 34.13
C ARG A 133 -9.00 -15.86 34.32
N ALA A 134 -9.18 -14.53 34.25
CA ALA A 134 -10.50 -13.92 34.37
C ALA A 134 -11.42 -14.31 33.21
N ARG A 135 -10.88 -14.37 31.98
CA ARG A 135 -11.63 -14.78 30.79
C ARG A 135 -12.09 -16.23 30.89
N THR A 136 -11.19 -17.14 31.25
CA THR A 136 -11.52 -18.56 31.41
C THR A 136 -12.52 -18.79 32.54
N ALA A 137 -12.39 -18.07 33.66
CA ALA A 137 -13.35 -18.12 34.76
C ALA A 137 -14.75 -17.67 34.33
N VAL A 138 -14.88 -16.61 33.53
CA VAL A 138 -16.18 -16.14 33.02
C VAL A 138 -16.81 -17.19 32.10
N ILE A 139 -16.06 -17.74 31.14
CA ILE A 139 -16.59 -18.78 30.22
C ILE A 139 -17.02 -20.02 31.02
N ALA A 140 -16.19 -20.48 31.96
CA ALA A 140 -16.50 -21.63 32.81
C ALA A 140 -17.73 -21.38 33.70
N THR A 141 -17.88 -20.17 34.25
CA THR A 141 -19.05 -19.80 35.06
C THR A 141 -20.33 -19.82 34.25
N VAL A 142 -20.32 -19.21 33.06
CA VAL A 142 -21.50 -19.16 32.19
C VAL A 142 -21.87 -20.56 31.68
N ALA A 143 -20.89 -21.36 31.27
CA ALA A 143 -21.13 -22.71 30.79
C ALA A 143 -21.65 -23.66 31.90
N THR A 144 -21.09 -23.55 33.11
CA THR A 144 -21.59 -24.28 34.29
C THR A 144 -23.02 -23.85 34.61
N GLY A 145 -23.30 -22.55 34.65
CA GLY A 145 -24.64 -22.02 34.88
C GLY A 145 -25.64 -22.54 33.84
N PHE A 146 -25.26 -22.57 32.57
CA PHE A 146 -26.10 -23.10 31.49
C PHE A 146 -26.38 -24.60 31.69
N GLY A 147 -25.36 -25.39 31.98
CA GLY A 147 -25.53 -26.82 32.24
C GLY A 147 -26.43 -27.11 33.44
N VAL A 148 -26.27 -26.35 34.53
CA VAL A 148 -27.14 -26.45 35.72
C VAL A 148 -28.57 -26.06 35.40
N LEU A 149 -28.78 -24.99 34.62
CA LEU A 149 -30.14 -24.59 34.21
C LEU A 149 -30.82 -25.68 33.39
N ILE A 150 -30.14 -26.23 32.37
CA ILE A 150 -30.68 -27.32 31.56
C ILE A 150 -30.93 -28.58 32.41
N MET A 151 -30.06 -28.88 33.37
CA MET A 151 -30.26 -29.99 34.31
C MET A 151 -31.53 -29.79 35.15
N LEU A 152 -31.77 -28.59 35.67
CA LEU A 152 -32.98 -28.29 36.46
C LEU A 152 -34.27 -28.38 35.64
N ILE A 153 -34.22 -27.92 34.38
CA ILE A 153 -35.36 -27.95 33.44
C ILE A 153 -35.68 -29.39 33.02
N THR A 154 -34.67 -30.14 32.57
CA THR A 154 -34.85 -31.50 32.02
C THR A 154 -34.90 -32.58 33.10
N ARG A 155 -34.55 -32.21 34.35
CA ARG A 155 -34.31 -33.14 35.47
C ARG A 155 -33.34 -34.28 35.14
N SER A 156 -32.42 -34.02 34.22
CA SER A 156 -31.45 -34.99 33.72
C SER A 156 -30.04 -34.46 33.87
N ALA A 157 -29.13 -35.31 34.33
CA ALA A 157 -27.70 -35.01 34.38
C ALA A 157 -27.10 -34.75 32.97
N ALA A 158 -27.80 -35.14 31.90
CA ALA A 158 -27.42 -34.81 30.52
C ALA A 158 -27.30 -33.29 30.28
N GLY A 159 -28.02 -32.45 31.04
CA GLY A 159 -27.87 -30.99 30.97
C GLY A 159 -26.46 -30.50 31.32
N LEU A 160 -25.77 -31.18 32.25
CA LEU A 160 -24.39 -30.85 32.60
C LEU A 160 -23.43 -31.14 31.44
N LEU A 161 -23.68 -32.21 30.67
CA LEU A 161 -22.91 -32.53 29.47
C LEU A 161 -23.09 -31.46 28.38
N ALA A 162 -24.29 -30.91 28.23
CA ALA A 162 -24.54 -29.78 27.31
C ALA A 162 -23.76 -28.52 27.73
N GLY A 163 -23.69 -28.23 29.03
CA GLY A 163 -22.86 -27.15 29.58
C GLY A 163 -21.36 -27.33 29.29
N VAL A 164 -20.84 -28.55 29.50
CA VAL A 164 -19.43 -28.88 29.20
C VAL A 164 -19.15 -28.79 27.69
N ALA A 165 -20.06 -29.29 26.84
CA ALA A 165 -19.91 -29.19 25.39
C ALA A 165 -19.90 -27.72 24.93
N ALA A 166 -20.78 -26.88 25.49
CA ALA A 166 -20.81 -25.45 25.21
C ALA A 166 -19.52 -24.74 25.65
N TRP A 167 -18.94 -25.13 26.79
CA TRP A 167 -17.64 -24.62 27.25
C TRP A 167 -16.52 -24.93 26.26
N ILE A 168 -16.39 -26.21 25.86
CA ILE A 168 -15.35 -26.66 24.92
C ILE A 168 -15.49 -25.94 23.58
N LEU A 169 -16.72 -25.81 23.07
CA LEU A 169 -16.98 -25.15 21.79
C LEU A 169 -16.63 -23.66 21.84
N ALA A 170 -16.99 -22.97 22.93
CA ALA A 170 -16.65 -21.56 23.12
C ALA A 170 -15.12 -21.35 23.22
N ASP A 171 -14.41 -22.20 23.97
CA ASP A 171 -12.96 -22.10 24.12
C ASP A 171 -12.24 -22.33 22.78
N ARG A 172 -12.62 -23.38 22.04
CA ARG A 172 -12.09 -23.65 20.69
C ARG A 172 -12.38 -22.54 19.70
N PHE A 173 -13.57 -21.95 19.74
CA PHE A 173 -13.90 -20.84 18.86
C PHE A 173 -13.00 -19.61 19.13
N VAL A 174 -12.74 -19.31 20.40
CA VAL A 174 -11.85 -18.22 20.81
C VAL A 174 -10.41 -18.49 20.37
N GLU A 175 -9.93 -19.71 20.54
CA GLU A 175 -8.59 -20.13 20.11
C GLU A 175 -8.43 -20.03 18.58
N HIS A 176 -9.38 -20.58 17.82
CA HIS A 176 -9.37 -20.47 16.36
C HIS A 176 -9.39 -19.02 15.88
N ALA A 177 -10.23 -18.17 16.47
CA ALA A 177 -10.28 -16.75 16.11
C ALA A 177 -8.96 -16.01 16.42
N ALA A 178 -8.27 -16.39 17.51
CA ALA A 178 -6.97 -15.83 17.86
C ALA A 178 -5.88 -16.27 16.86
N LEU A 179 -5.83 -17.57 16.54
CA LEU A 179 -4.88 -18.12 15.55
C LEU A 179 -5.09 -17.53 14.16
N GLU A 180 -6.33 -17.35 13.72
CA GLU A 180 -6.62 -16.69 12.44
C GLU A 180 -6.14 -15.24 12.42
N ALA A 181 -6.33 -14.51 13.53
CA ALA A 181 -5.85 -13.13 13.65
C ALA A 181 -4.32 -13.06 13.60
N GLU A 182 -3.62 -13.98 14.27
CA GLU A 182 -2.15 -14.09 14.21
C GLU A 182 -1.66 -14.46 12.82
N ARG A 183 -2.28 -15.45 12.18
CA ARG A 183 -1.95 -15.86 10.80
C ARG A 183 -2.10 -14.71 9.83
N ASN A 184 -3.19 -13.94 9.94
CA ASN A 184 -3.43 -12.78 9.08
C ASN A 184 -2.37 -11.67 9.30
N ARG A 185 -1.94 -11.44 10.54
CA ARG A 185 -0.84 -10.50 10.84
C ARG A 185 0.48 -11.00 10.26
N ALA A 186 0.79 -12.28 10.41
CA ALA A 186 2.01 -12.87 9.86
C ALA A 186 2.05 -12.77 8.33
N MET A 187 0.94 -13.08 7.65
CA MET A 187 0.85 -12.93 6.20
C MET A 187 1.00 -11.47 5.74
N ALA A 188 0.44 -10.51 6.49
CA ALA A 188 0.59 -9.10 6.18
C ALA A 188 2.06 -8.63 6.31
N LEU A 189 2.75 -9.06 7.37
CA LEU A 189 4.17 -8.75 7.56
C LEU A 189 5.05 -9.39 6.47
N LEU A 190 4.76 -10.62 6.07
CA LEU A 190 5.47 -11.28 4.96
C LEU A 190 5.29 -10.51 3.66
N ALA A 191 4.07 -10.07 3.35
CA ALA A 191 3.80 -9.27 2.15
C ALA A 191 4.55 -7.93 2.17
N GLU A 192 4.66 -7.29 3.34
CA GLU A 192 5.42 -6.04 3.51
C GLU A 192 6.93 -6.26 3.33
N VAL A 193 7.48 -7.34 3.88
CA VAL A 193 8.88 -7.72 3.71
C VAL A 193 9.19 -8.04 2.24
N GLU A 194 8.32 -8.78 1.56
CA GLU A 194 8.49 -9.12 0.14
C GLU A 194 8.49 -7.86 -0.73
N ALA A 195 7.54 -6.94 -0.50
CA ALA A 195 7.48 -5.66 -1.20
C ALA A 195 8.72 -4.79 -0.95
N SER A 196 9.21 -4.75 0.30
CA SER A 196 10.43 -4.04 0.66
C SER A 196 11.67 -4.64 -0.03
N ARG A 197 11.77 -5.98 -0.07
CA ARG A 197 12.86 -6.67 -0.79
C ARG A 197 12.84 -6.39 -2.28
N GLN A 198 11.66 -6.41 -2.92
CA GLN A 198 11.52 -6.06 -4.33
C GLN A 198 11.98 -4.63 -4.59
N ALA A 199 11.49 -3.66 -3.79
CA ALA A 199 11.91 -2.27 -3.90
C ALA A 199 13.43 -2.07 -3.69
N GLN A 200 14.03 -2.78 -2.73
CA GLN A 200 15.48 -2.77 -2.53
C GLN A 200 16.24 -3.37 -3.72
N SER A 201 15.75 -4.45 -4.30
CA SER A 201 16.39 -5.08 -5.47
C SER A 201 16.34 -4.18 -6.71
N GLU A 202 15.22 -3.50 -6.94
CA GLU A 202 15.06 -2.52 -8.02
C GLU A 202 15.96 -1.31 -7.81
N ALA A 203 16.01 -0.78 -6.58
CA ALA A 203 16.90 0.33 -6.22
C ALA A 203 18.38 -0.05 -6.42
N ALA A 204 18.79 -1.23 -5.97
CA ALA A 204 20.14 -1.74 -6.17
C ALA A 204 20.48 -1.92 -7.66
N ALA A 205 19.55 -2.44 -8.46
CA ALA A 205 19.73 -2.58 -9.91
C ALA A 205 19.86 -1.21 -10.61
N LEU A 206 19.10 -0.20 -10.18
CA LEU A 206 19.23 1.17 -10.69
C LEU A 206 20.54 1.83 -10.27
N GLU A 207 20.98 1.63 -9.03
CA GLU A 207 22.27 2.11 -8.54
C GLU A 207 23.43 1.49 -9.32
N GLU A 208 23.37 0.18 -9.58
CA GLU A 208 24.37 -0.53 -10.38
C GLU A 208 24.42 0.00 -11.82
N ARG A 209 23.26 0.18 -12.46
CA ARG A 209 23.19 0.80 -13.79
C ARG A 209 23.80 2.20 -13.78
N ALA A 210 23.51 3.02 -12.77
CA ALA A 210 24.10 4.35 -12.66
C ALA A 210 25.61 4.32 -12.39
N ARG A 211 26.11 3.31 -11.68
CA ARG A 211 27.55 3.05 -11.48
C ARG A 211 28.24 2.69 -12.80
N ILE A 212 27.74 1.67 -13.51
CA ILE A 212 28.26 1.22 -14.81
C ILE A 212 28.32 2.39 -15.79
N VAL A 213 27.24 3.16 -15.87
CA VAL A 213 27.16 4.30 -16.79
C VAL A 213 28.17 5.40 -16.45
N ARG A 214 28.48 5.63 -15.17
CA ARG A 214 29.55 6.56 -14.76
C ARG A 214 30.93 6.03 -15.17
N GLU A 215 31.22 4.78 -14.82
CA GLU A 215 32.50 4.15 -15.13
C GLU A 215 32.77 4.08 -16.64
N MET A 216 31.75 3.69 -17.42
CA MET A 216 31.83 3.72 -18.89
C MET A 216 32.07 5.15 -19.40
N HIS A 217 31.38 6.16 -18.85
CA HIS A 217 31.59 7.55 -19.27
C HIS A 217 33.01 8.02 -19.00
N ASP A 218 33.56 7.73 -17.82
CA ASP A 218 34.88 8.18 -17.43
C ASP A 218 35.96 7.53 -18.31
N VAL A 219 35.87 6.21 -18.55
CA VAL A 219 36.81 5.48 -19.42
C VAL A 219 36.69 5.92 -20.89
N LEU A 220 35.47 6.02 -21.43
CA LEU A 220 35.25 6.36 -22.84
C LEU A 220 35.56 7.83 -23.13
N ALA A 221 35.13 8.76 -22.27
CA ALA A 221 35.41 10.17 -22.46
C ALA A 221 36.91 10.47 -22.36
N HIS A 222 37.60 9.84 -21.40
CA HIS A 222 39.04 10.03 -21.24
C HIS A 222 39.83 9.43 -22.42
N SER A 223 39.53 8.20 -22.83
CA SER A 223 40.24 7.54 -23.94
C SER A 223 40.04 8.25 -25.27
N LEU A 224 38.81 8.68 -25.59
CA LEU A 224 38.52 9.42 -26.82
C LEU A 224 39.11 10.84 -26.81
N ALA A 225 39.13 11.51 -25.67
CA ALA A 225 39.80 12.81 -25.54
C ALA A 225 41.33 12.69 -25.73
N ALA A 226 41.94 11.66 -25.14
CA ALA A 226 43.36 11.37 -25.33
C ALA A 226 43.69 11.02 -26.80
N LEU A 227 42.85 10.19 -27.43
CA LEU A 227 42.98 9.86 -28.86
C LEU A 227 42.89 11.14 -29.72
N SER A 228 41.90 12.00 -29.46
CA SER A 228 41.75 13.26 -30.20
C SER A 228 42.97 14.17 -30.03
N MET A 229 43.58 14.24 -28.84
CA MET A 229 44.81 15.01 -28.61
C MET A 229 46.02 14.41 -29.33
N GLN A 230 46.18 13.08 -29.32
CA GLN A 230 47.27 12.41 -30.05
C GLN A 230 47.16 12.62 -31.57
N LEU A 231 45.95 12.54 -32.13
CA LEU A 231 45.72 12.80 -33.55
C LEU A 231 46.05 14.25 -33.93
N GLN A 232 45.73 15.22 -33.07
CA GLN A 232 46.12 16.62 -33.27
C GLN A 232 47.63 16.82 -33.20
N ALA A 233 48.32 16.17 -32.26
CA ALA A 233 49.78 16.22 -32.15
C ALA A 233 50.45 15.63 -33.41
N LEU A 234 50.00 14.47 -33.88
CA LEU A 234 50.49 13.85 -35.12
C LEU A 234 50.28 14.76 -36.33
N ARG A 235 49.13 15.45 -36.41
CA ARG A 235 48.87 16.43 -37.47
C ARG A 235 49.85 17.59 -37.43
N ALA A 236 50.14 18.15 -36.25
CA ALA A 236 51.06 19.26 -36.10
C ALA A 236 52.49 18.90 -36.53
N VAL A 237 52.95 17.69 -36.18
CA VAL A 237 54.24 17.16 -36.63
C VAL A 237 54.25 16.97 -38.16
N ALA A 238 53.23 16.31 -38.72
CA ALA A 238 53.13 16.08 -40.17
C ALA A 238 53.13 17.39 -40.97
N ALA A 239 52.42 18.42 -40.49
CA ALA A 239 52.40 19.74 -41.12
C ALA A 239 53.77 20.44 -41.04
N GLY A 240 54.47 20.33 -39.91
CA GLY A 240 55.81 20.90 -39.72
C GLY A 240 56.90 20.23 -40.59
N GLU A 241 56.74 18.95 -40.91
CA GLU A 241 57.64 18.18 -41.78
C GLU A 241 57.31 18.32 -43.28
N GLY A 242 56.31 19.12 -43.65
CA GLY A 242 55.90 19.32 -45.04
C GLY A 242 55.15 18.14 -45.64
N ALA A 243 54.57 17.25 -44.83
CA ALA A 243 53.74 16.16 -45.31
C ALA A 243 52.51 16.73 -46.04
N GLY A 244 52.32 16.29 -47.28
CA GLY A 244 51.21 16.74 -48.13
C GLY A 244 49.84 16.26 -47.64
N GLU A 245 48.79 16.74 -48.32
CA GLU A 245 47.38 16.51 -47.99
C GLU A 245 46.99 15.02 -47.84
N SER A 246 47.77 14.12 -48.45
CA SER A 246 47.67 12.66 -48.31
C SER A 246 47.76 12.15 -46.86
N LEU A 247 48.40 12.89 -45.95
CA LEU A 247 48.63 12.46 -44.56
C LEU A 247 47.81 13.28 -43.55
N THR A 248 47.62 14.57 -43.82
CA THR A 248 46.83 15.46 -42.96
C THR A 248 45.32 15.23 -43.09
N GLY A 249 44.81 14.90 -44.28
CA GLY A 249 43.38 14.59 -44.50
C GLY A 249 42.88 13.36 -43.73
N PRO A 250 43.57 12.21 -43.74
CA PRO A 250 43.21 11.06 -42.91
C PRO A 250 43.25 11.34 -41.40
N LEU A 251 44.21 12.13 -40.92
CA LEU A 251 44.31 12.51 -39.51
C LEU A 251 43.12 13.38 -39.06
N ASP A 252 42.64 14.27 -39.94
CA ASP A 252 41.44 15.07 -39.67
C ASP A 252 40.19 14.22 -39.58
N ARG A 253 40.00 13.31 -40.53
CA ARG A 253 38.88 12.37 -40.48
C ARG A 253 38.90 11.52 -39.22
N ALA A 254 40.08 11.07 -38.78
CA ALA A 254 40.23 10.31 -37.55
C ALA A 254 39.90 11.16 -36.30
N ALA A 255 40.33 12.43 -36.27
CA ALA A 255 40.06 13.34 -35.16
C ALA A 255 38.56 13.69 -35.07
N ASP A 256 37.88 13.85 -36.20
CA ASP A 256 36.44 14.08 -36.25
C ASP A 256 35.66 12.83 -35.82
N LEU A 257 36.06 11.62 -36.25
CA LEU A 257 35.48 10.38 -35.76
C LEU A 257 35.60 10.24 -34.23
N ALA A 258 36.76 10.61 -33.67
CA ALA A 258 36.97 10.58 -32.23
C ALA A 258 36.04 11.55 -31.48
N ARG A 259 35.81 12.76 -32.03
CA ARG A 259 34.88 13.75 -31.46
C ARG A 259 33.43 13.30 -31.57
N ASP A 260 33.02 12.77 -32.71
CA ASP A 260 31.66 12.31 -32.94
C ASP A 260 31.36 11.11 -32.02
N GLY A 261 32.33 10.21 -31.81
CA GLY A 261 32.23 9.12 -30.83
C GLY A 261 32.00 9.61 -29.39
N VAL A 262 32.62 10.71 -28.95
CA VAL A 262 32.36 11.30 -27.62
C VAL A 262 30.91 11.78 -27.50
N GLN A 263 30.36 12.34 -28.57
CA GLN A 263 28.97 12.82 -28.58
C GLN A 263 27.97 11.67 -28.56
N GLU A 264 28.22 10.59 -29.32
CA GLU A 264 27.39 9.38 -29.29
C GLU A 264 27.41 8.70 -27.92
N VAL A 265 28.57 8.57 -27.28
CA VAL A 265 28.68 8.02 -25.92
C VAL A 265 27.91 8.89 -24.92
N ARG A 266 28.01 10.22 -25.01
CA ARG A 266 27.22 11.13 -24.15
C ARG A 266 25.72 10.98 -24.34
N ALA A 267 25.27 10.81 -25.58
CA ALA A 267 23.86 10.59 -25.90
C ALA A 267 23.35 9.24 -25.34
N ALA A 268 24.12 8.15 -25.55
CA ALA A 268 23.77 6.82 -25.03
C ALA A 268 23.72 6.80 -23.49
N VAL A 269 24.69 7.41 -22.82
CA VAL A 269 24.73 7.57 -21.36
C VAL A 269 23.55 8.40 -20.83
N GLY A 270 23.18 9.48 -21.54
CA GLY A 270 22.03 10.30 -21.21
C GLY A 270 20.71 9.52 -21.24
N ALA A 271 20.54 8.65 -22.25
CA ALA A 271 19.38 7.77 -22.35
C ALA A 271 19.32 6.73 -21.21
N LEU A 272 20.45 6.15 -20.81
CA LEU A 272 20.54 5.16 -19.73
C LEU A 272 20.27 5.73 -18.33
N ARG A 273 20.57 7.01 -18.08
CA ARG A 273 20.36 7.64 -16.75
C ARG A 273 18.92 8.10 -16.51
N GLY A 274 18.06 8.11 -17.52
CA GLY A 274 16.74 8.75 -17.42
C GLY A 274 16.83 10.22 -16.97
N ALA A 275 17.97 10.88 -17.20
CA ALA A 275 18.15 12.29 -16.86
C ALA A 275 17.07 13.10 -17.61
N PRO A 276 16.48 14.14 -17.00
CA PRO A 276 15.47 14.95 -17.66
C PRO A 276 16.05 15.43 -18.98
N GLN A 277 15.54 14.84 -20.05
CA GLN A 277 15.96 15.09 -21.41
C GLN A 277 15.64 16.55 -21.69
N ARG A 278 16.63 17.34 -22.11
CA ARG A 278 16.40 18.75 -22.44
C ARG A 278 15.37 18.81 -23.57
N GLY A 279 14.25 19.49 -23.29
CA GLY A 279 13.15 19.72 -24.21
C GLY A 279 13.22 21.08 -24.88
N VAL A 280 12.13 21.49 -25.53
CA VAL A 280 11.95 22.80 -26.17
C VAL A 280 12.28 23.97 -25.24
N ASP A 281 12.07 23.82 -23.93
CA ASP A 281 12.40 24.79 -22.88
C ASP A 281 13.88 25.20 -22.90
N GLY A 282 14.76 24.30 -23.34
CA GLY A 282 16.20 24.51 -23.43
C GLY A 282 16.67 25.19 -24.72
N LEU A 283 15.79 25.38 -25.72
CA LEU A 283 16.16 25.89 -27.04
C LEU A 283 16.67 27.33 -27.01
N ALA A 284 16.08 28.20 -26.18
CA ALA A 284 16.51 29.60 -26.06
C ALA A 284 17.99 29.69 -25.65
N ALA A 285 18.37 28.95 -24.60
CA ALA A 285 19.75 28.90 -24.13
C ALA A 285 20.71 28.18 -25.10
N LEU A 286 20.19 27.28 -25.95
CA LEU A 286 20.96 26.64 -27.01
C LEU A 286 21.28 27.63 -28.13
N VAL A 287 20.30 28.45 -28.52
CA VAL A 287 20.44 29.49 -29.54
C VAL A 287 21.38 30.61 -29.08
N GLU A 288 21.29 31.06 -27.82
CA GLU A 288 22.19 32.10 -27.28
C GLU A 288 23.67 31.69 -27.29
N ARG A 289 23.97 30.40 -27.15
CA ARG A 289 25.36 29.90 -27.18
C ARG A 289 25.92 29.74 -28.59
N TYR A 290 25.09 29.92 -29.62
CA TYR A 290 25.55 29.80 -31.00
C TYR A 290 26.34 31.07 -31.40
N PRO A 291 27.55 30.93 -32.00
CA PRO A 291 28.42 32.08 -32.28
C PRO A 291 27.93 32.99 -33.44
N GLY A 292 26.93 32.56 -34.21
CA GLY A 292 26.35 33.33 -35.33
C GLY A 292 25.01 34.00 -35.01
N THR A 293 24.47 34.75 -35.97
CA THR A 293 23.16 35.40 -35.82
C THR A 293 22.03 34.39 -36.06
N VAL A 294 21.33 33.99 -35.00
CA VAL A 294 20.18 33.09 -35.08
C VAL A 294 18.93 33.80 -34.57
N ARG A 295 17.87 33.81 -35.39
CA ARG A 295 16.54 34.29 -34.98
C ARG A 295 15.63 33.12 -34.67
N MET A 296 15.25 32.99 -33.41
CA MET A 296 14.23 32.03 -32.97
C MET A 296 12.87 32.72 -32.86
N ARG A 297 11.84 32.14 -33.47
CA ARG A 297 10.44 32.60 -33.34
C ARG A 297 9.55 31.40 -33.02
N VAL A 298 8.82 31.49 -31.91
CA VAL A 298 7.78 30.53 -31.53
C VAL A 298 6.42 31.11 -31.92
N ALA A 299 5.58 30.34 -32.62
CA ALA A 299 4.24 30.77 -33.05
C ALA A 299 3.24 29.63 -32.82
N GLY A 300 2.03 29.98 -32.36
CA GLY A 300 0.97 29.01 -32.04
C GLY A 300 0.59 29.01 -30.55
N LYS A 301 -0.32 28.12 -30.15
CA LYS A 301 -0.64 27.85 -28.74
C LYS A 301 0.31 26.79 -28.18
N GLU A 302 0.83 27.03 -26.97
CA GLU A 302 1.61 26.04 -26.23
C GLU A 302 0.79 24.76 -26.01
N GLY A 303 1.22 23.67 -26.63
CA GLY A 303 0.71 22.33 -26.42
C GLY A 303 1.74 21.49 -25.67
N ARG A 304 1.30 20.55 -24.83
CA ARG A 304 2.22 19.60 -24.19
C ARG A 304 2.69 18.58 -25.22
N LEU A 305 3.99 18.57 -25.49
CA LEU A 305 4.64 17.49 -26.24
C LEU A 305 4.82 16.28 -25.32
N SER A 306 4.84 15.08 -25.89
CA SER A 306 5.32 13.91 -25.16
C SER A 306 6.82 14.08 -24.85
N PRO A 307 7.37 13.53 -23.76
CA PRO A 307 8.79 13.69 -23.41
C PRO A 307 9.75 13.29 -24.55
N ALA A 308 9.37 12.26 -25.33
CA ALA A 308 10.13 11.82 -26.49
C ALA A 308 10.12 12.85 -27.63
N ALA A 309 8.95 13.44 -27.94
CA ALA A 309 8.83 14.46 -28.98
C ALA A 309 9.52 15.76 -28.56
N ASP A 310 9.39 16.13 -27.29
CA ASP A 310 10.02 17.29 -26.69
C ASP A 310 11.55 17.25 -26.83
N HIS A 311 12.16 16.12 -26.47
CA HIS A 311 13.59 15.92 -26.63
C HIS A 311 14.04 15.82 -28.09
N ALA A 312 13.24 15.19 -28.96
CA ALA A 312 13.55 15.05 -30.38
C ALA A 312 13.67 16.43 -31.06
N VAL A 313 12.79 17.37 -30.72
CA VAL A 313 12.85 18.75 -31.25
C VAL A 313 14.12 19.45 -30.78
N TYR A 314 14.48 19.35 -29.49
CA TYR A 314 15.73 19.92 -28.98
C TYR A 314 16.95 19.38 -29.74
N ARG A 315 17.03 18.05 -29.97
CA ARG A 315 18.13 17.41 -30.72
C ARG A 315 18.15 17.84 -32.18
N ALA A 316 17.01 17.95 -32.84
CA ALA A 316 16.93 18.38 -34.23
C ALA A 316 17.50 19.80 -34.41
N VAL A 317 17.15 20.73 -33.52
CA VAL A 317 17.69 22.10 -33.55
C VAL A 317 19.18 22.12 -33.22
N GLN A 318 19.62 21.34 -32.24
CA GLN A 318 21.05 21.23 -31.90
C GLN A 318 21.88 20.75 -33.08
N GLU A 319 21.42 19.70 -33.76
CA GLU A 319 22.10 19.14 -34.92
C GLU A 319 22.09 20.12 -36.10
N ALA A 320 20.97 20.79 -36.34
CA ALA A 320 20.87 21.80 -37.40
C ALA A 320 21.84 22.97 -37.18
N LEU A 321 21.96 23.48 -35.95
CA LEU A 321 22.93 24.52 -35.62
C LEU A 321 24.38 24.02 -35.79
N THR A 322 24.64 22.78 -35.38
CA THR A 322 25.96 22.16 -35.54
C THR A 322 26.33 22.03 -37.02
N ASN A 323 25.40 21.55 -37.84
CA ASN A 323 25.58 21.44 -39.30
C ASN A 323 25.75 22.80 -39.96
N ALA A 324 24.98 23.81 -39.56
CA ALA A 324 25.16 25.17 -40.05
C ALA A 324 26.56 25.71 -39.74
N ALA A 325 27.06 25.52 -38.50
CA ALA A 325 28.41 25.95 -38.14
C ALA A 325 29.52 25.19 -38.90
N ARG A 326 29.28 23.92 -39.26
CA ARG A 326 30.28 23.07 -39.92
C ARG A 326 30.30 23.23 -41.45
N TYR A 327 29.16 23.51 -42.06
CA TYR A 327 29.00 23.44 -43.53
C TYR A 327 28.44 24.71 -44.19
N ALA A 328 27.82 25.63 -43.47
CA ALA A 328 27.30 26.85 -44.10
C ALA A 328 28.44 27.84 -44.38
N THR A 329 28.49 28.36 -45.61
CA THR A 329 29.50 29.31 -46.08
C THR A 329 29.06 30.79 -45.96
N GLY A 330 27.99 31.06 -45.23
CA GLY A 330 27.43 32.41 -45.01
C GLY A 330 25.97 32.37 -44.63
#